data_AF-W0BAR6-F1
#
_entry.id   AF-W0BAR6-F1
#
_cell.length_a   1.000
_cell.length_b   1.000
_cell.length_c   1.000
_cell.angle_alpha   90.00
_cell.angle_beta   90.00
_cell.angle_gamma   90.00
#
_symmetry.space_group_name_H-M   'P 1'
#
loop_
_entity.id
_entity.type
_entity.pdbx_description
1 polymer ?
#
loop_
_entity_poly.entity_id
_entity_poly.type
_entity_poly.pdbx_seq_one_letter_code
_entity_poly.pdbx_strand_id
1 'polypeptide(L)'
;MNRLLNTRIVYFILFLSFLCQSAMARPLVLISYYSTSSMDVMAQAIAQGVQAVSGVDVKVLPIEKTTFSDVKNAAGVILGSPVYNANAAPQVQQFINTWPLHDPSYKDKVGAVFVIAGEISAGEEATQMDLLRAMMIFNLLLWGRKPASAFWGIRYCG
;
A
#
# COMPACT_ATOMS: atom_id res chain seq x y z
N MET A 1 -6.68 1.29 56.12
CA MET A 1 -6.52 2.43 55.20
C MET A 1 -5.91 2.07 53.84
N ASN A 2 -5.23 0.91 53.67
CA ASN A 2 -4.51 0.58 52.43
C ASN A 2 -5.35 -0.04 51.30
N ARG A 3 -6.52 -0.63 51.59
CA ARG A 3 -7.38 -1.27 50.57
C ARG A 3 -7.94 -0.26 49.56
N LEU A 4 -8.41 0.90 50.03
CA LEU A 4 -8.99 1.95 49.18
C LEU A 4 -7.96 2.61 48.25
N LEU A 5 -6.70 2.72 48.72
CA LEU A 5 -5.59 3.24 47.92
C LEU A 5 -5.26 2.28 46.77
N ASN A 6 -5.23 0.98 47.04
CA ASN A 6 -4.92 -0.06 46.05
C ASN A 6 -6.01 -0.15 44.96
N THR A 7 -7.28 -0.02 45.33
CA THR A 7 -8.38 -0.03 44.36
C THR A 7 -8.33 1.18 43.42
N ARG A 8 -7.98 2.37 43.91
CA ARG A 8 -7.81 3.57 43.07
C ARG A 8 -6.63 3.46 42.12
N ILE A 9 -5.53 2.84 42.55
CA ILE A 9 -4.36 2.58 41.70
C ILE A 9 -4.73 1.59 40.58
N VAL A 10 -5.49 0.53 40.88
CA VAL A 10 -5.94 -0.43 39.86
C VAL A 10 -6.84 0.25 38.82
N TYR A 11 -7.80 1.08 39.24
CA TYR A 11 -8.63 1.84 38.29
C TYR A 11 -7.81 2.83 37.45
N PHE A 12 -6.80 3.47 38.05
CA PHE A 12 -5.90 4.36 37.33
C PHE A 12 -5.06 3.62 36.29
N ILE A 13 -4.55 2.42 36.60
CA ILE A 13 -3.82 1.57 35.66
C ILE A 13 -4.74 1.06 34.55
N LEU A 14 -5.99 0.67 34.87
CA LEU A 14 -6.99 0.25 33.87
C LEU A 14 -7.37 1.40 32.93
N PHE A 15 -7.53 2.60 33.47
CA PHE A 15 -7.80 3.81 32.71
C PHE A 15 -6.62 4.20 31.82
N LEU A 16 -5.38 4.11 32.34
CA LEU A 16 -4.16 4.42 31.60
C LEU A 16 -3.87 3.41 30.47
N SER A 17 -4.16 2.13 30.70
CA SER A 17 -4.04 1.08 29.67
C SER A 17 -5.10 1.21 28.58
N PHE A 18 -6.33 1.64 28.92
CA PHE A 18 -7.37 1.97 27.94
C PHE A 18 -6.99 3.19 27.08
N LEU A 19 -6.44 4.24 27.69
CA LEU A 19 -5.88 5.40 26.98
C LEU A 19 -4.70 5.04 26.07
N CYS A 20 -3.88 4.08 26.48
CA CYS A 20 -2.75 3.60 25.69
C CYS A 20 -3.20 2.85 24.42
N GLN A 21 -4.30 2.09 24.47
CA GLN A 21 -4.85 1.39 23.30
C GLN A 21 -5.29 2.36 22.19
N SER A 22 -5.81 3.54 22.55
CA SER A 22 -6.18 4.58 21.59
C SER A 22 -4.99 5.30 20.94
N ALA A 23 -3.77 5.14 21.46
CA ALA A 23 -2.58 5.84 20.98
C ALA A 23 -1.67 4.98 20.07
N MET A 24 -2.07 3.75 19.73
CA MET A 24 -1.29 2.94 18.78
C MET A 24 -1.28 3.59 17.39
N ALA A 25 -0.09 3.77 16.82
CA ALA A 25 0.09 4.26 15.46
C ALA A 25 -0.64 3.33 14.50
N ARG A 26 -1.58 3.88 13.73
CA ARG A 26 -2.36 3.10 12.76
C ARG A 26 -1.46 2.75 11.57
N PRO A 27 -1.46 1.49 11.10
CA PRO A 27 -0.73 1.12 9.90
C PRO A 27 -1.21 1.96 8.72
N LEU A 28 -0.26 2.60 8.03
CA LEU A 28 -0.52 3.43 6.86
C LEU A 28 -0.34 2.61 5.58
N VAL A 29 -1.33 2.60 4.70
CA VAL A 29 -1.21 2.07 3.34
C VAL A 29 -1.00 3.22 2.37
N LEU A 30 0.13 3.20 1.66
CA LEU A 30 0.43 4.14 0.58
C LEU A 30 -0.06 3.57 -0.75
N ILE A 31 -0.88 4.33 -1.46
CA ILE A 31 -1.27 4.07 -2.85
C ILE A 31 -0.56 5.09 -3.71
N SER A 32 0.41 4.66 -4.51
CA SER A 32 1.20 5.52 -5.38
C SER A 32 1.12 5.07 -6.83
N TYR A 33 0.75 5.95 -7.75
CA TYR A 33 0.43 5.54 -9.11
C TYR A 33 0.68 6.64 -10.15
N TYR A 34 0.82 6.26 -11.41
CA TYR A 34 0.85 7.22 -12.51
C TYR A 34 -0.57 7.72 -12.82
N SER A 35 -0.81 9.02 -12.64
CA SER A 35 -2.14 9.62 -12.73
C SER A 35 -2.61 9.73 -14.18
N THR A 36 -3.75 9.11 -14.44
CA THR A 36 -4.58 9.21 -15.66
C THR A 36 -6.03 9.10 -15.22
N SER A 37 -6.99 9.50 -16.05
CA SER A 37 -8.41 9.47 -15.70
C SER A 37 -8.87 8.10 -15.16
N SER A 38 -8.51 7.01 -15.84
CA SER A 38 -8.88 5.65 -15.41
C SER A 38 -8.10 5.18 -14.18
N MET A 39 -6.81 5.55 -14.08
CA MET A 39 -5.96 5.18 -12.94
C MET A 39 -6.41 5.89 -11.66
N ASP A 40 -6.84 7.14 -11.76
CA ASP A 40 -7.36 7.93 -10.64
C ASP A 40 -8.61 7.25 -10.06
N VAL A 41 -9.55 6.85 -10.93
CA VAL A 41 -10.78 6.13 -10.51
C VAL A 41 -10.44 4.83 -9.78
N MET A 42 -9.51 4.04 -10.33
CA MET A 42 -9.08 2.80 -9.68
C MET A 42 -8.35 3.04 -8.36
N ALA A 43 -7.46 4.02 -8.29
CA ALA A 43 -6.76 4.37 -7.06
C ALA A 43 -7.74 4.79 -5.95
N GLN A 44 -8.78 5.55 -6.30
CA GLN A 44 -9.84 5.92 -5.35
C GLN A 44 -10.68 4.72 -4.92
N ALA A 45 -11.03 3.80 -5.82
CA ALA A 45 -11.74 2.57 -5.47
C ALA A 45 -10.93 1.68 -4.51
N ILE A 46 -9.62 1.56 -4.74
CA ILE A 46 -8.71 0.85 -3.83
C ILE A 46 -8.65 1.58 -2.49
N ALA A 47 -8.54 2.91 -2.48
CA ALA A 47 -8.51 3.71 -1.26
C ALA A 47 -9.78 3.54 -0.41
N GLN A 48 -10.95 3.53 -1.04
CA GLN A 48 -12.23 3.22 -0.38
C GLN A 48 -12.23 1.82 0.23
N GLY A 49 -11.69 0.82 -0.49
CA GLY A 49 -11.53 -0.53 0.02
C GLY A 49 -10.63 -0.61 1.26
N VAL A 50 -9.54 0.16 1.29
CA VAL A 50 -8.65 0.26 2.47
C VAL A 50 -9.36 0.96 3.64
N GLN A 51 -10.05 2.07 3.37
CA GLN A 51 -10.76 2.85 4.40
C GLN A 51 -11.92 2.08 5.06
N ALA A 52 -12.48 1.08 4.38
CA ALA A 52 -13.49 0.21 4.95
C ALA A 52 -12.96 -0.69 6.08
N VAL A 53 -11.63 -0.85 6.18
CA VAL A 53 -11.00 -1.64 7.25
C VAL A 53 -10.68 -0.72 8.43
N SER A 54 -11.34 -0.97 9.56
CA SER A 54 -11.15 -0.19 10.79
C SER A 54 -9.72 -0.29 11.32
N GLY A 55 -9.11 0.86 11.63
CA GLY A 55 -7.77 0.95 12.22
C GLY A 55 -6.62 1.06 11.21
N VAL A 56 -6.91 1.20 9.92
CA VAL A 56 -5.91 1.40 8.86
C VAL A 56 -6.09 2.80 8.26
N ASP A 57 -4.98 3.53 8.11
CA ASP A 57 -4.99 4.81 7.42
C ASP A 57 -4.54 4.62 5.96
N VAL A 58 -5.03 5.46 5.05
CA VAL A 58 -4.65 5.42 3.63
C VAL A 58 -4.10 6.77 3.19
N LYS A 59 -3.05 6.73 2.37
CA LYS A 59 -2.51 7.91 1.69
C LYS A 59 -2.43 7.63 0.19
N VAL A 60 -3.12 8.43 -0.60
CA VAL A 60 -3.15 8.33 -2.07
C VAL A 60 -2.32 9.47 -2.64
N LEU A 61 -1.28 9.14 -3.42
CA LEU A 61 -0.43 10.13 -4.06
C LEU A 61 -0.15 9.76 -5.52
N PRO A 62 -0.16 10.73 -6.45
CA PRO A 62 0.40 10.51 -7.78
C PRO A 62 1.92 10.36 -7.68
N ILE A 63 2.51 9.57 -8.57
CA ILE A 63 3.94 9.19 -8.55
C ILE A 63 4.87 10.41 -8.52
N GLU A 64 4.47 11.51 -9.16
CA GLU A 64 5.19 12.78 -9.23
C GLU A 64 5.28 13.52 -7.89
N LYS A 65 4.37 13.23 -6.95
CA LYS A 65 4.34 13.80 -5.59
C LYS A 65 4.81 12.79 -4.54
N THR A 66 5.03 11.54 -4.92
CA THR A 66 5.46 10.50 -4.00
C THR A 66 6.97 10.56 -3.81
N THR A 67 7.41 10.54 -2.56
CA THR A 67 8.82 10.48 -2.20
C THR A 67 9.17 9.12 -1.60
N PHE A 68 10.46 8.80 -1.56
CA PHE A 68 10.93 7.60 -0.85
C PHE A 68 10.57 7.62 0.65
N SER A 69 10.49 8.80 1.27
CA SER A 69 10.06 8.94 2.66
C SER A 69 8.64 8.40 2.88
N ASP A 70 7.74 8.60 1.91
CA ASP A 70 6.38 8.06 1.99
C ASP A 70 6.36 6.53 1.99
N VAL A 71 7.19 5.92 1.14
CA VAL A 71 7.39 4.46 1.07
C VAL A 71 7.95 3.94 2.39
N LYS A 72 8.93 4.65 2.95
CA LYS A 72 9.55 4.32 4.24
C LYS A 72 8.57 4.39 5.42
N ASN A 73 7.65 5.34 5.41
CA ASN A 73 6.69 5.52 6.51
C ASN A 73 5.44 4.63 6.40
N ALA A 74 5.16 4.06 5.22
CA ALA A 74 3.98 3.22 5.01
C ALA A 74 4.18 1.78 5.53
N ALA A 75 3.19 1.18 6.17
CA ALA A 75 3.18 -0.25 6.52
C ALA A 75 2.93 -1.14 5.29
N GLY A 76 2.23 -0.62 4.28
CA GLY A 76 1.99 -1.29 3.01
C GLY A 76 2.05 -0.31 1.83
N VAL A 77 2.47 -0.81 0.67
CA VAL A 77 2.66 -0.01 -0.55
C VAL A 77 1.91 -0.68 -1.70
N ILE A 78 1.03 0.10 -2.33
CA ILE A 78 0.29 -0.29 -3.52
C ILE A 78 0.79 0.58 -4.67
N LEU A 79 1.42 -0.04 -5.68
CA LEU A 79 1.88 0.68 -6.88
C LEU A 79 0.91 0.51 -8.05
N GLY A 80 0.60 1.60 -8.73
CA GLY A 80 -0.25 1.62 -9.90
C GLY A 80 0.46 2.11 -11.16
N SER A 81 0.24 1.43 -12.28
CA SER A 81 0.74 1.88 -13.58
C SER A 81 -0.23 1.57 -14.73
N PRO A 82 -0.41 2.47 -15.71
CA PRO A 82 -1.01 2.08 -16.98
C PRO A 82 -0.03 1.18 -17.75
N VAL A 83 -0.56 0.39 -18.68
CA VAL A 83 0.23 -0.46 -19.56
C VAL A 83 0.55 0.28 -20.85
N TYR A 84 1.84 0.51 -21.09
CA TYR A 84 2.36 1.06 -22.34
C TYR A 84 3.25 0.03 -23.03
N ASN A 85 2.79 -0.51 -24.16
CA ASN A 85 3.51 -1.53 -24.94
C ASN A 85 3.97 -2.72 -24.07
N ALA A 86 3.07 -3.29 -23.27
CA ALA A 86 3.35 -4.36 -22.31
C ALA A 86 4.37 -4.02 -21.19
N ASN A 87 4.66 -2.73 -20.99
CA ASN A 87 5.53 -2.24 -19.93
C ASN A 87 4.79 -1.26 -19.00
N ALA A 88 5.33 -1.05 -17.80
CA ALA A 88 4.88 0.01 -16.93
C ALA A 88 5.19 1.40 -17.53
N ALA A 89 4.42 2.41 -17.15
CA ALA A 89 4.77 3.80 -17.40
C ALA A 89 6.22 4.10 -16.95
N PRO A 90 7.06 4.74 -17.79
CA PRO A 90 8.47 5.02 -17.48
C PRO A 90 8.68 5.75 -16.15
N GLN A 91 7.74 6.63 -15.78
CA GLN A 91 7.78 7.40 -14.53
C GLN A 91 7.65 6.50 -13.30
N VAL A 92 6.87 5.41 -13.38
CA VAL A 92 6.74 4.44 -12.30
C VAL A 92 8.06 3.67 -12.14
N GLN A 93 8.66 3.25 -13.25
CA GLN A 93 9.96 2.59 -13.22
C GLN A 93 11.05 3.54 -12.68
N GLN A 94 11.05 4.80 -13.11
CA GLN A 94 11.98 5.80 -12.63
C GLN A 94 11.84 6.02 -11.13
N PHE A 95 10.61 6.09 -10.61
CA PHE A 95 10.37 6.20 -9.18
C PHE A 95 10.91 5.00 -8.41
N ILE A 96 10.64 3.77 -8.86
CA ILE A 96 11.18 2.56 -8.24
C ILE A 96 12.72 2.58 -8.27
N ASN A 97 13.33 3.05 -9.35
CA ASN A 97 14.79 3.15 -9.46
C ASN A 97 15.41 4.16 -8.47
N THR A 98 14.61 5.06 -7.87
CA THR A 98 15.10 5.95 -6.79
C THR A 98 15.24 5.27 -5.44
N TRP A 99 14.67 4.07 -5.29
CA TRP A 99 14.63 3.35 -4.02
C TRP A 99 16.00 2.75 -3.70
N PRO A 100 16.59 3.03 -2.52
CA PRO A 100 17.88 2.46 -2.14
C PRO A 100 17.77 0.94 -1.92
N LEU A 101 18.56 0.14 -2.65
CA LEU A 101 18.50 -1.33 -2.61
C LEU A 101 18.80 -1.95 -1.24
N HIS A 102 19.66 -1.30 -0.43
CA HIS A 102 20.14 -1.84 0.84
C HIS A 102 19.49 -1.20 2.07
N ASP A 103 18.40 -0.45 1.89
CA ASP A 103 17.69 0.13 3.04
C ASP A 103 16.87 -0.98 3.73
N PRO A 104 17.08 -1.26 5.03
CA PRO A 104 16.33 -2.28 5.75
C PRO A 104 14.85 -1.90 5.97
N SER A 105 14.48 -0.64 5.72
CA SER A 105 13.16 -0.10 6.02
C SER A 105 12.04 -0.81 5.27
N TYR A 106 12.31 -1.46 4.14
CA TYR A 106 11.27 -2.18 3.38
C TYR A 106 10.85 -3.52 3.98
N LYS A 107 11.68 -4.07 4.87
CA LYS A 107 11.46 -5.40 5.42
C LYS A 107 10.10 -5.46 6.11
N ASP A 108 9.38 -6.56 5.89
CA ASP A 108 8.06 -6.85 6.47
C ASP A 108 6.93 -5.92 6.01
N LYS A 109 7.15 -5.06 5.00
CA LYS A 109 6.07 -4.29 4.37
C LYS A 109 5.31 -5.13 3.37
N VAL A 110 4.00 -4.92 3.28
CA VAL A 110 3.17 -5.56 2.27
C VAL A 110 3.23 -4.76 0.97
N GLY A 111 3.48 -5.45 -0.15
CA GLY A 111 3.47 -4.88 -1.50
C GLY A 111 2.27 -5.41 -2.29
N ALA A 112 1.57 -4.53 -3.00
CA ALA A 112 0.58 -4.91 -4.00
C ALA A 112 0.69 -4.01 -5.23
N VAL A 113 0.14 -4.47 -6.35
CA VAL A 113 0.16 -3.69 -7.59
C VAL A 113 -1.21 -3.71 -8.26
N PHE A 114 -1.50 -2.66 -9.02
CA PHE A 114 -2.64 -2.62 -9.92
C PHE A 114 -2.24 -2.04 -11.27
N VAL A 115 -2.87 -2.55 -12.32
CA VAL A 115 -2.59 -2.12 -13.71
C VAL A 115 -3.89 -1.93 -14.47
N ILE A 116 -3.88 -0.96 -15.38
CA ILE A 116 -4.96 -0.72 -16.33
C ILE A 116 -4.37 -0.74 -17.74
N ALA A 117 -4.98 -1.53 -18.64
CA ALA A 117 -4.71 -1.46 -20.06
C ALA A 117 -5.95 -1.02 -20.84
N GLY A 118 -5.73 -0.59 -22.08
CA GLY A 118 -6.79 -0.21 -23.00
C GLY A 118 -7.46 -1.39 -23.71
N GLU A 119 -6.87 -2.60 -23.67
CA GLU A 119 -7.42 -3.79 -24.32
C GLU A 119 -7.07 -5.07 -23.55
N ILE A 120 -7.89 -6.10 -23.73
CA ILE A 120 -7.64 -7.44 -23.20
C ILE A 120 -6.35 -7.96 -23.82
N SER A 121 -5.46 -8.52 -23.00
CA SER A 121 -4.19 -9.11 -23.44
C SER A 121 -3.17 -8.10 -24.00
N ALA A 122 -3.28 -6.80 -23.65
CA ALA A 122 -2.30 -5.77 -24.00
C ALA A 122 -0.99 -5.81 -23.18
N GLY A 123 -0.70 -6.94 -22.49
CA GLY A 123 0.50 -7.11 -21.67
C GLY A 123 0.35 -6.71 -20.20
N GLU A 124 -0.87 -6.65 -19.68
CA GLU A 124 -1.17 -6.36 -18.27
C GLU A 124 -0.45 -7.32 -17.32
N GLU A 125 -0.45 -8.61 -17.65
CA GLU A 125 0.18 -9.66 -16.82
C GLU A 125 1.69 -9.48 -16.76
N ALA A 126 2.30 -9.18 -17.91
CA ALA A 126 3.72 -8.92 -17.99
C ALA A 126 4.09 -7.68 -17.17
N THR A 127 3.34 -6.58 -17.33
CA THR A 127 3.56 -5.34 -16.56
C THR A 127 3.35 -5.54 -15.07
N GLN A 128 2.33 -6.30 -14.68
CA GLN A 128 2.06 -6.59 -13.28
C GLN A 128 3.17 -7.43 -12.66
N MET A 129 3.61 -8.48 -13.35
CA MET A 129 4.72 -9.32 -12.91
C MET A 129 6.04 -8.53 -12.86
N ASP A 130 6.23 -7.58 -13.77
CA ASP A 130 7.36 -6.66 -13.76
C ASP A 130 7.38 -5.78 -12.51
N LEU A 131 6.26 -5.17 -12.14
CA LEU A 131 6.19 -4.36 -10.91
C LEU A 131 6.35 -5.22 -9.64
N LEU A 132 5.73 -6.41 -9.61
CA LEU A 132 5.88 -7.35 -8.49
C LEU A 132 7.33 -7.81 -8.32
N ARG A 133 8.04 -8.11 -9.42
CA ARG A 133 9.44 -8.54 -9.34
C ARG A 133 10.33 -7.44 -8.77
N ALA A 134 10.06 -6.18 -9.11
CA ALA A 134 10.80 -5.06 -8.55
C ALA A 134 10.58 -4.97 -7.04
N MET A 135 9.33 -5.10 -6.58
CA MET A 135 9.01 -5.12 -5.14
C MET A 135 9.68 -6.29 -4.38
N MET A 136 9.87 -7.46 -5.02
CA MET A 136 10.59 -8.58 -4.40
C MET A 136 12.06 -8.26 -4.11
N ILE A 137 12.72 -7.53 -5.01
CA ILE A 137 14.13 -7.10 -4.82
C ILE A 137 14.26 -6.22 -3.57
N PHE A 138 13.23 -5.43 -3.27
CA PHE A 138 13.17 -4.60 -2.06
C PHE A 138 12.62 -5.35 -0.84
N ASN A 139 12.45 -6.68 -0.87
CA ASN A 139 11.97 -7.50 0.26
C ASN A 139 10.55 -7.15 0.76
N LEU A 140 9.65 -6.70 -0.11
CA LEU A 140 8.24 -6.54 0.23
C LEU A 140 7.51 -7.89 0.17
N LEU A 141 6.61 -8.13 1.13
CA LEU A 141 5.69 -9.27 1.13
C LEU A 141 4.58 -9.03 0.12
N LEU A 142 4.59 -9.77 -0.98
CA LEU A 142 3.62 -9.57 -2.06
C LEU A 142 2.25 -10.15 -1.71
N TRP A 143 1.20 -9.36 -1.91
CA TRP A 143 -0.18 -9.79 -1.79
C TRP A 143 -0.93 -9.63 -3.10
N GLY A 144 -1.73 -10.64 -3.44
CA GLY A 144 -2.59 -10.65 -4.62
C GLY A 144 -4.01 -11.10 -4.27
N ARG A 145 -4.98 -10.65 -5.06
CA ARG A 145 -6.37 -11.09 -4.95
C ARG A 145 -6.61 -12.37 -5.74
N LYS A 146 -7.50 -13.24 -5.25
CA LYS A 146 -7.97 -14.45 -5.95
C LYS A 146 -8.96 -14.06 -7.08
N PRO A 147 -8.86 -14.62 -8.31
CA PRO A 147 -9.57 -14.07 -9.47
C PRO A 147 -11.08 -14.30 -9.44
N ALA A 148 -11.83 -13.32 -9.99
CA ALA A 148 -12.96 -13.63 -10.88
C ALA A 148 -12.54 -13.65 -12.36
N SER A 149 -11.47 -12.91 -12.74
CA SER A 149 -10.95 -12.86 -14.12
C SER A 149 -9.46 -12.46 -14.28
N ALA A 150 -8.72 -12.16 -13.21
CA ALA A 150 -7.30 -11.76 -13.28
C ALA A 150 -6.40 -12.56 -12.33
N PHE A 151 -5.30 -13.11 -12.87
CA PHE A 151 -4.32 -13.92 -12.15
C PHE A 151 -3.30 -13.03 -11.41
N TRP A 152 -3.43 -12.99 -10.07
CA TRP A 152 -2.71 -12.14 -9.11
C TRP A 152 -2.94 -10.64 -9.37
N GLY A 153 -3.00 -9.78 -8.34
CA GLY A 153 -3.22 -8.33 -8.51
C GLY A 153 -4.65 -7.86 -8.88
N ILE A 154 -4.82 -6.53 -9.00
CA ILE A 154 -6.07 -5.87 -9.40
C ILE A 154 -5.89 -5.36 -10.82
N ARG A 155 -6.73 -5.85 -11.74
CA ARG A 155 -6.74 -5.48 -13.15
C ARG A 155 -8.08 -4.91 -13.55
N TYR A 156 -8.05 -3.91 -14.41
CA TYR A 156 -9.24 -3.45 -15.11
C TYR A 156 -8.91 -3.22 -16.59
N CYS A 157 -9.68 -3.87 -17.44
CA CYS A 157 -9.76 -3.58 -18.86
C CYS A 157 -11.01 -2.73 -19.06
N GLY A 158 -10.82 -1.50 -19.51
CA GLY A 158 -11.90 -0.56 -19.79
C GLY A 158 -12.08 -0.36 -21.28
#